data_AF-R9IDG0-F1
#
_entry.id   AF-R9IDG0-F1
#
_cell.length_a   1.000
_cell.length_b   1.000
_cell.length_c   1.000
_cell.angle_alpha   90.00
_cell.angle_beta   90.00
_cell.angle_gamma   90.00
#
_symmetry.space_group_name_H-M   'P 1'
#
loop_
_entity.id
_entity.type
_entity.pdbx_description
1 polymer ?
#
loop_
_entity_poly.entity_id
_entity_poly.type
_entity_poly.pdbx_seq_one_letter_code
_entity_poly.pdbx_strand_id
1 'polypeptide(L)'
;MITLLKECAEYIRTHPDNGPSEKLLDKIQLELSRNDGYAVVLTVSREDIISAGYVAGAVSDEALDRIAESMHEDHTEYGGYWAALKDACDDMRIPTLPKMPNVITQ
;
A
#
# COMPACT_ATOMS: atom_id res chain seq x y z
N MET A 1 -7.09 -5.14 14.13
CA MET A 1 -7.62 -6.43 13.64
C MET A 1 -6.52 -7.29 13.03
N ILE A 2 -5.71 -6.75 12.11
CA ILE A 2 -4.54 -7.44 11.50
C ILE A 2 -3.51 -7.88 12.55
N THR A 3 -3.17 -7.00 13.50
CA THR A 3 -2.21 -7.31 14.59
C THR A 3 -2.64 -8.53 15.40
N LEU A 4 -3.91 -8.57 15.81
CA LEU A 4 -4.48 -9.69 16.56
C LEU A 4 -4.45 -11.00 15.75
N LEU A 5 -4.71 -10.94 14.44
CA LEU A 5 -4.67 -12.10 13.55
C LEU A 5 -3.23 -12.62 13.33
N LYS A 6 -2.24 -11.73 13.23
CA LYS A 6 -0.81 -12.10 13.17
C LYS A 6 -0.34 -12.77 14.46
N GLU A 7 -0.72 -12.22 15.62
CA GLU A 7 -0.44 -12.80 16.93
C GLU A 7 -1.06 -14.21 17.06
N CYS A 8 -2.30 -14.39 16.58
CA CYS A 8 -2.93 -15.71 16.55
C CYS A 8 -2.19 -16.70 15.63
N ALA A 9 -1.81 -16.28 14.42
CA ALA A 9 -1.07 -17.12 13.49
C ALA A 9 0.27 -17.58 14.10
N GLU A 10 0.99 -16.67 14.74
CA GLU A 10 2.29 -16.96 15.36
C GLU A 10 2.17 -17.85 16.61
N TYR A 11 1.12 -17.64 17.41
CA TYR A 11 0.80 -18.51 18.54
C TYR A 11 0.50 -19.95 18.09
N ILE A 12 -0.28 -20.11 17.02
CA ILE A 12 -0.63 -21.42 16.46
C ILE A 12 0.60 -22.13 15.90
N ARG A 13 1.48 -21.40 15.19
CA ARG A 13 2.74 -21.92 14.64
C ARG A 13 3.68 -22.46 15.72
N THR A 14 3.72 -21.80 16.88
CA THR A 14 4.60 -22.17 18.00
C THR A 14 4.02 -23.28 18.89
N HIS A 15 2.76 -23.64 18.70
CA HIS A 15 2.06 -24.70 19.46
C HIS A 15 1.33 -25.69 18.50
N PRO A 16 2.09 -26.45 17.67
CA PRO A 16 1.55 -27.25 16.57
C PRO A 16 0.89 -28.57 17.01
N ASP A 17 0.38 -28.67 18.23
CA ASP A 17 0.02 -29.94 18.89
C ASP A 17 -1.11 -30.75 18.22
N ASN A 18 -1.67 -30.30 17.08
CA ASN A 18 -2.61 -31.09 16.30
C ASN A 18 -2.73 -30.57 14.85
N GLY A 19 -3.02 -31.45 13.88
CA GLY A 19 -3.32 -31.09 12.48
C GLY A 19 -4.46 -30.06 12.26
N PRO A 20 -5.42 -29.86 13.19
CA PRO A 20 -6.31 -28.71 13.22
C PRO A 20 -5.60 -27.36 13.32
N SER A 21 -4.48 -27.23 14.05
CA SER A 21 -3.71 -25.99 14.16
C SER A 21 -3.16 -25.53 12.82
N GLU A 22 -2.57 -26.43 12.01
CA GLU A 22 -2.10 -26.10 10.66
C GLU A 22 -3.24 -25.60 9.77
N LYS A 23 -4.38 -26.31 9.77
CA LYS A 23 -5.57 -25.88 9.00
C LYS A 23 -6.13 -24.54 9.49
N LEU A 24 -5.97 -24.20 10.76
CA LEU A 24 -6.38 -22.92 11.31
C LEU A 24 -5.43 -21.81 10.88
N LEU A 25 -4.12 -22.09 10.87
CA LEU A 25 -3.08 -21.17 10.40
C LEU A 25 -3.31 -20.81 8.92
N ASP A 26 -3.54 -21.81 8.07
CA ASP A 26 -3.83 -21.61 6.64
C ASP A 26 -5.04 -20.70 6.42
N LYS A 27 -6.10 -20.88 7.22
CA LYS A 27 -7.31 -20.05 7.16
C LYS A 27 -7.05 -18.61 7.60
N ILE A 28 -6.27 -18.41 8.66
CA ILE A 28 -5.92 -17.07 9.15
C ILE A 28 -5.07 -16.33 8.11
N GLN A 29 -4.11 -17.01 7.49
CA GLN A 29 -3.29 -16.45 6.41
C GLN A 29 -4.14 -16.11 5.17
N LEU A 30 -5.09 -16.97 4.81
CA LEU A 30 -6.03 -16.71 3.71
C LEU A 30 -6.97 -15.54 3.99
N GLU A 31 -7.44 -15.38 5.23
CA GLU A 31 -8.27 -14.22 5.60
C GLU A 31 -7.45 -12.93 5.67
N LEU A 32 -6.19 -12.99 6.09
CA LEU A 32 -5.27 -11.85 6.03
C LEU A 32 -5.02 -11.39 4.60
N SER A 33 -4.89 -12.31 3.64
CA SER A 33 -4.72 -11.98 2.22
C SER A 33 -6.01 -11.50 1.55
N ARG A 34 -7.18 -11.94 2.01
CA ARG A 34 -8.49 -11.52 1.47
C ARG A 34 -9.00 -10.18 1.99
N ASN A 35 -8.60 -9.77 3.20
CA ASN A 35 -9.08 -8.54 3.85
C ASN A 35 -8.11 -7.35 3.70
N ASP A 36 -7.27 -7.32 2.65
CA ASP A 36 -6.27 -6.26 2.40
C ASP A 36 -5.28 -6.02 3.55
N GLY A 37 -5.16 -6.94 4.51
CA GLY A 37 -4.13 -6.89 5.56
C GLY A 37 -2.71 -7.14 5.03
N TYR A 38 -2.62 -7.46 3.74
CA TYR A 38 -1.43 -7.61 2.93
C TYR A 38 -1.77 -7.29 1.47
N ALA A 39 -2.24 -6.06 1.20
CA ALA A 39 -2.18 -5.57 -0.18
C ALA A 39 -0.70 -5.30 -0.48
N VAL A 40 -0.17 -5.74 -1.62
CA VAL A 40 1.04 -5.16 -2.22
C VAL A 40 0.55 -4.24 -3.32
N VAL A 41 1.02 -2.99 -3.39
CA VAL A 41 0.67 -2.10 -4.50
C VAL A 41 1.35 -2.67 -5.74
N LEU A 42 0.57 -3.37 -6.55
CA LEU A 42 1.05 -3.94 -7.82
C LEU A 42 1.00 -2.92 -8.95
N THR A 43 0.23 -1.84 -8.79
CA THR A 43 0.02 -0.82 -9.81
C THR A 43 -0.25 0.54 -9.19
N VAL A 44 0.33 1.60 -9.75
CA VAL A 44 0.00 3.01 -9.45
C VAL A 44 -0.62 3.62 -10.70
N SER A 45 -1.78 4.28 -10.56
CA SER A 45 -2.46 4.90 -11.69
C SER A 45 -2.03 6.36 -11.88
N ARG A 46 -2.25 6.90 -13.07
CA ARG A 46 -2.04 8.34 -13.33
C ARG A 46 -2.96 9.24 -12.49
N GLU A 47 -4.15 8.74 -12.13
CA GLU A 47 -5.07 9.45 -11.27
C GLU A 47 -4.53 9.55 -9.83
N ASP A 48 -3.82 8.53 -9.35
CA ASP A 48 -3.16 8.55 -8.04
C ASP A 48 -2.05 9.60 -8.02
N ILE A 49 -1.25 9.68 -9.09
CA ILE A 49 -0.20 10.71 -9.25
C ILE A 49 -0.80 12.12 -9.21
N ILE A 50 -1.92 12.35 -9.91
CA ILE A 50 -2.63 13.64 -9.91
C ILE A 50 -3.20 13.94 -8.51
N SER A 51 -3.82 12.95 -7.87
CA SER A 51 -4.43 13.08 -6.55
C SER A 51 -3.40 13.34 -5.45
N ALA A 52 -2.19 12.80 -5.61
CA ALA A 52 -1.04 13.09 -4.76
C ALA A 52 -0.45 14.49 -5.00
N GLY A 53 -0.82 15.15 -6.11
CA GLY A 53 -0.42 16.51 -6.44
C GLY A 53 0.71 16.62 -7.46
N TYR A 54 0.95 15.60 -8.27
CA TYR A 54 2.05 15.53 -9.23
C TYR A 54 1.56 15.53 -10.69
N VAL A 55 2.45 15.90 -11.61
CA VAL A 55 2.18 15.96 -13.04
C VAL A 55 2.28 14.56 -13.64
N ALA A 56 1.16 13.85 -13.76
CA ALA A 56 1.11 12.50 -14.34
C ALA A 56 1.61 12.41 -15.79
N GLY A 57 1.55 13.51 -16.55
CA GLY A 57 2.10 13.56 -17.91
C GLY A 57 3.63 13.48 -17.98
N ALA A 58 4.33 13.66 -16.85
CA ALA A 58 5.78 13.51 -16.74
C ALA A 58 6.20 12.07 -16.36
N VAL A 59 5.24 11.16 -16.16
CA VAL A 59 5.47 9.79 -15.69
C VAL A 59 5.15 8.81 -16.82
N SER A 60 6.16 8.08 -17.32
CA SER A 60 5.96 7.00 -18.30
C SER A 60 5.33 5.77 -17.63
N ASP A 61 4.83 4.83 -18.44
CA ASP A 61 4.29 3.58 -17.89
C ASP A 61 5.37 2.80 -17.13
N GLU A 62 6.63 2.74 -17.62
CA GLU A 62 7.71 2.10 -16.86
C GLU A 62 8.11 2.84 -15.58
N ALA A 63 7.80 4.13 -15.48
CA ALA A 63 7.99 4.89 -14.25
C ALA A 63 6.88 4.60 -13.24
N LEU A 64 5.63 4.41 -13.68
CA LEU A 64 4.52 3.98 -12.81
C LEU A 64 4.81 2.62 -12.18
N ASP A 65 5.35 1.68 -12.96
CA ASP A 65 5.73 0.36 -12.45
C ASP A 65 6.83 0.46 -11.38
N ARG A 66 7.86 1.30 -11.61
CA ARG A 66 8.92 1.52 -10.62
C ARG A 66 8.42 2.19 -9.34
N ILE A 67 7.47 3.11 -9.44
CA ILE A 67 6.85 3.74 -8.27
C ILE A 67 6.11 2.66 -7.47
N ALA A 68 5.29 1.83 -8.13
CA ALA A 68 4.59 0.73 -7.48
C ALA A 68 5.56 -0.25 -6.79
N GLU A 69 6.63 -0.66 -7.47
CA GLU A 69 7.68 -1.52 -6.90
C GLU A 69 8.35 -0.89 -5.67
N SER A 70 8.62 0.41 -5.71
CA SER A 70 9.32 1.12 -4.62
C SER A 70 8.49 1.32 -3.35
N MET A 71 7.15 1.31 -3.47
CA MET A 71 6.24 1.47 -2.32
C MET A 71 6.22 0.24 -1.40
N HIS A 72 6.81 -0.89 -1.83
CA HIS A 72 7.01 -2.13 -1.05
C HIS A 72 5.77 -2.55 -0.25
N GLU A 73 5.88 -3.05 0.99
CA GLU A 73 4.75 -3.50 1.83
C GLU A 73 4.25 -2.40 2.80
N ASP A 74 4.86 -1.22 2.75
CA ASP A 74 4.70 -0.15 3.74
C ASP A 74 3.38 0.62 3.61
N HIS A 75 2.57 0.33 2.59
CA HIS A 75 1.28 0.95 2.33
C HIS A 75 0.09 0.23 3.00
N THR A 76 0.33 -0.80 3.82
CA THR A 76 -0.72 -1.65 4.43
C THR A 76 -1.46 -1.03 5.62
N GLU A 77 -0.98 0.08 6.18
CA GLU A 77 -1.66 0.82 7.25
C GLU A 77 -2.47 2.02 6.72
N TYR A 78 -3.57 2.36 7.41
CA TYR A 78 -4.53 3.40 7.01
C TYR A 78 -3.84 4.75 6.71
N GLY A 79 -3.73 5.12 5.43
CA GLY A 79 -3.05 6.34 4.97
C GLY A 79 -1.59 6.16 4.53
N GLY A 80 -0.98 4.99 4.76
CA GLY A 80 0.39 4.66 4.34
C GLY A 80 0.58 4.69 2.83
N TYR A 81 -0.45 4.30 2.06
CA TYR A 81 -0.45 4.41 0.60
C TYR A 81 -0.10 5.82 0.10
N TRP A 82 -0.78 6.85 0.60
CA TRP A 82 -0.56 8.22 0.13
C TRP A 82 0.77 8.81 0.59
N ALA A 83 1.30 8.34 1.73
CA ALA A 83 2.63 8.73 2.21
C ALA A 83 3.72 8.09 1.34
N ALA A 84 3.68 6.77 1.16
CA ALA A 84 4.62 6.03 0.34
C ALA A 84 4.61 6.50 -1.13
N LEU A 85 3.43 6.84 -1.67
CA LEU A 85 3.31 7.39 -3.02
C LEU A 85 4.00 8.74 -3.17
N LYS A 86 3.87 9.62 -2.17
CA LYS A 86 4.54 10.93 -2.18
C LYS A 86 6.06 10.78 -2.09
N ASP A 87 6.53 9.96 -1.17
CA ASP A 87 7.96 9.70 -1.00
C ASP A 87 8.58 9.14 -2.30
N ALA A 88 7.92 8.16 -2.93
CA ALA A 88 8.35 7.60 -4.20
C ALA A 88 8.35 8.64 -5.35
N CYS A 89 7.34 9.52 -5.40
CA CYS A 89 7.29 10.59 -6.40
C CYS A 89 8.39 11.64 -6.19
N ASP A 90 8.70 11.97 -4.94
CA ASP A 90 9.74 12.93 -4.56
C ASP A 90 11.14 12.38 -4.89
N ASP A 91 11.39 11.09 -4.60
CA ASP A 91 12.64 10.40 -4.94
C ASP A 91 12.88 10.37 -6.46
N MET A 92 11.82 10.16 -7.24
CA MET A 92 11.86 10.24 -8.70
C MET A 92 11.88 11.66 -9.26
N ARG A 93 11.76 12.68 -8.40
CA ARG A 93 11.73 14.11 -8.75
C ARG A 93 10.64 14.45 -9.76
N ILE A 94 9.47 13.83 -9.60
CA ILE A 94 8.33 14.11 -10.46
C ILE A 94 7.87 15.56 -10.19
N PRO A 95 7.62 16.38 -11.22
CA PRO A 95 7.13 17.74 -11.02
C PRO A 95 5.78 17.78 -10.30
N THR A 96 5.63 18.68 -9.33
CA THR A 96 4.35 18.91 -8.65
C THR A 96 3.41 19.77 -9.50
N LEU A 97 2.11 19.52 -9.42
CA LEU A 97 1.10 20.40 -9.99
C LEU A 97 1.20 21.79 -9.35
N PRO A 98 1.05 22.88 -10.12
CA PRO A 98 0.99 24.21 -9.56
C PRO A 98 -0.17 24.29 -8.58
N LYS A 99 0.11 24.70 -7.33
CA LYS A 99 -0.93 24.99 -6.35
C LYS A 99 -1.84 26.06 -6.95
N MET A 100 -3.08 25.71 -7.27
CA MET A 100 -4.06 26.72 -7.64
C MET A 100 -4.14 27.72 -6.49
N PRO A 101 -3.87 29.02 -6.70
CA PRO A 101 -4.16 30.01 -5.67
C PRO A 101 -5.65 29.91 -5.37
N ASN A 102 -6.02 29.73 -4.10
CA ASN A 102 -7.40 29.78 -3.64
C ASN A 102 -8.04 31.05 -4.19
N VAL A 103 -8.87 30.92 -5.23
CA VAL A 103 -9.75 32.00 -5.66
C VAL A 103 -10.84 32.05 -4.61
N ILE A 104 -10.61 32.87 -3.58
CA ILE A 104 -11.65 33.28 -2.65
C ILE A 104 -12.58 34.20 -3.45
N THR A 105 -13.64 33.65 -4.04
CA THR A 105 -14.77 34.46 -4.49
C THR A 105 -15.47 35.03 -3.25
N GLN A 106 -15.34 36.33 -3.06
CA GLN A 106 -16.17 37.13 -2.14
C GLN A 106 -17.62 37.18 -2.62
#